data_AF-A0A8S2YN37-F1
#
_entry.id   AF-A0A8S2YN37-F1
#
_cell.length_a   1.000
_cell.length_b   1.000
_cell.length_c   1.000
_cell.angle_alpha   90.00
_cell.angle_beta   90.00
_cell.angle_gamma   90.00
#
_symmetry.space_group_name_H-M   'P 1'
#
loop_
_entity.id
_entity.type
_entity.pdbx_description
1 polymer ?
#
loop_
_entity_poly.entity_id
_entity_poly.type
_entity_poly.pdbx_seq_one_letter_code
_entity_poly.pdbx_strand_id
1 'polypeptide(L)'
;MALPLMPRDKILSGLDEIREAADLLPGLPMIRLLEYFDKNWMLDIDLWNVYGFDSRTNNICEGYHNRMNSRIYRNHPNIWHFIDFMKAEEKRVQNIVLQ
;
A
#
# COMPACT_ATOMS: atom_id res chain seq x y z
N MET A 1 7.67 1.06 9.27
CA MET A 1 6.57 1.91 8.77
C MET A 1 5.57 2.13 9.90
N ALA A 2 5.74 3.18 10.70
CA ALA A 2 4.90 3.42 11.88
C ALA A 2 3.79 4.47 11.65
N LEU A 3 4.02 5.46 10.78
CA LEU A 3 3.07 6.55 10.52
C LEU A 3 1.66 6.08 10.08
N PRO A 4 1.50 5.08 9.17
CA PRO A 4 0.16 4.63 8.76
C PRO A 4 -0.64 3.99 9.89
N LEU A 5 0.04 3.55 10.96
CA LEU A 5 -0.54 2.87 12.11
C LEU A 5 -0.72 3.80 13.31
N MET A 6 -0.45 5.09 13.14
CA MET A 6 -0.52 6.07 14.21
C MET A 6 -1.91 6.71 14.22
N PRO A 7 -2.47 7.07 15.40
CA PRO A 7 -3.65 7.92 15.47
C PRO A 7 -3.47 9.16 14.60
N ARG A 8 -4.51 9.51 13.85
CA ARG A 8 -4.43 10.58 12.86
C ARG A 8 -3.91 11.89 13.43
N ASP A 9 -4.34 12.25 14.63
CA ASP A 9 -3.95 13.46 15.35
C ASP A 9 -2.47 13.50 15.76
N LYS A 10 -1.78 12.35 15.72
CA LYS A 10 -0.35 12.22 16.07
C LYS A 10 0.57 12.16 14.87
N ILE A 11 0.04 12.05 13.65
CA ILE A 11 0.86 11.89 12.43
C ILE A 11 1.80 13.07 12.23
N LEU A 12 1.34 14.30 12.45
CA LEU A 12 2.18 15.49 12.28
C LEU A 12 3.34 15.51 13.27
N SER A 13 3.06 15.30 14.57
CA SER A 13 4.10 15.22 15.59
C SER A 13 5.08 14.08 15.34
N GLY A 14 4.58 12.92 14.91
CA GLY A 14 5.43 11.78 14.58
C GLY A 14 6.31 12.02 13.35
N LEU A 15 5.82 12.78 12.37
CA LEU A 15 6.63 13.17 11.20
C LEU A 15 7.71 14.19 11.58
N ASP A 16 7.40 15.12 12.48
CA ASP A 16 8.39 16.08 13.00
C ASP A 16 9.51 15.38 13.78
N GLU A 17 9.18 14.40 14.62
CA GLU A 17 10.18 13.55 15.31
C GLU A 17 11.09 12.81 14.31
N ILE A 18 10.53 12.31 13.19
CA ILE A 18 11.31 11.64 12.14
C ILE A 18 12.23 12.63 11.43
N ARG A 19 11.80 13.87 11.20
CA ARG A 19 12.62 14.93 10.59
C ARG A 19 13.80 15.28 11.48
N GLU A 20 13.55 15.52 12.77
CA GLU A 20 14.61 15.80 13.74
C GLU A 20 15.62 14.64 13.81
N ALA A 21 15.14 13.40 13.83
CA ALA A 21 16.02 12.23 13.81
C ALA A 21 16.82 12.10 12.51
N ALA A 22 16.23 12.48 11.37
CA ALA A 22 16.91 12.45 10.07
C ALA A 22 18.04 13.48 9.99
N ASP A 23 17.87 14.66 10.59
CA ASP A 23 18.90 15.71 10.64
C ASP A 23 20.14 15.26 11.44
N LEU A 24 19.95 14.35 12.41
CA LEU A 24 21.03 13.75 13.20
C LEU A 24 21.79 12.63 12.47
N LEU A 25 21.33 12.20 11.29
CA LEU A 25 21.90 11.09 10.52
C LEU A 25 22.42 11.55 9.15
N PRO A 26 23.53 12.33 9.12
CA PRO A 26 24.09 12.85 7.88
C PRO A 26 24.58 11.72 6.95
N GLY A 27 24.36 11.88 5.65
CA GLY A 27 24.82 10.95 4.61
C GLY A 27 23.78 9.93 4.15
N LEU A 28 22.64 9.81 4.83
CA LEU A 28 21.49 9.03 4.36
C LEU A 28 20.57 9.90 3.48
N PRO A 29 19.90 9.34 2.46
CA PRO A 29 18.98 10.09 1.59
C PRO A 29 17.63 10.41 2.28
N MET A 30 17.62 10.57 3.60
CA MET A 30 16.39 10.75 4.40
C MET A 30 15.66 12.03 4.03
N ILE A 31 16.38 13.13 3.79
CA ILE A 31 15.78 14.40 3.37
C ILE A 31 14.97 14.23 2.08
N ARG A 32 15.53 13.57 1.06
CA ARG A 32 14.83 13.36 -0.22
C ARG A 32 13.61 12.45 -0.07
N LEU A 33 13.70 11.45 0.81
CA LEU A 33 12.57 10.58 1.10
C LEU A 33 11.44 11.34 1.79
N LEU A 34 11.77 12.21 2.76
CA LEU A 34 10.79 13.04 3.46
C LEU A 34 10.17 14.08 2.54
N GLU A 35 10.95 14.72 1.67
CA GLU A 35 10.41 15.62 0.63
C GLU A 35 9.45 14.90 -0.33
N TYR A 36 9.80 13.68 -0.75
CA TYR A 36 8.91 12.85 -1.55
C TYR A 36 7.64 12.51 -0.77
N PHE A 37 7.78 12.15 0.51
CA PHE A 37 6.65 11.82 1.36
C PHE A 37 5.68 12.99 1.49
N ASP A 38 6.19 14.19 1.78
CA ASP A 38 5.41 15.41 1.89
C ASP A 38 4.64 15.73 0.60
N LYS A 39 5.32 15.63 -0.55
CA LYS A 39 4.72 15.94 -1.86
C LYS A 39 3.61 14.97 -2.28
N ASN A 40 3.69 13.71 -1.87
CA ASN A 40 2.82 12.66 -2.41
C ASN A 40 1.76 12.18 -1.41
N TRP A 41 2.04 12.26 -0.11
CA TRP A 41 1.22 11.59 0.90
C TRP A 41 0.62 12.56 1.92
N MET A 42 1.24 13.71 2.18
CA MET A 42 0.70 14.66 3.17
C MET A 42 -0.52 15.46 2.70
N LEU A 43 -0.85 15.40 1.40
CA LEU A 43 -2.04 16.05 0.84
C LEU A 43 -3.35 15.40 1.31
N ASP A 44 -3.33 14.08 1.54
CA ASP A 44 -4.49 13.33 2.01
C ASP A 44 -4.04 12.20 2.94
N ILE A 45 -4.13 12.47 4.24
CA ILE A 45 -3.75 11.51 5.28
C ILE A 45 -4.72 10.31 5.32
N ASP A 46 -6.00 10.51 4.99
CA ASP A 46 -6.99 9.43 5.04
C ASP A 46 -6.76 8.37 3.96
N LEU A 47 -6.11 8.76 2.87
CA LEU A 47 -5.79 7.85 1.77
C LEU A 47 -4.87 6.69 2.21
N TRP A 48 -3.99 6.92 3.19
CA TRP A 48 -2.95 5.96 3.57
C TRP A 48 -2.90 5.66 5.07
N ASN A 49 -3.56 6.44 5.94
CA ASN A 49 -3.67 6.11 7.34
C ASN A 49 -4.65 4.94 7.51
N VAL A 50 -4.16 3.86 8.11
CA VAL A 50 -4.91 2.62 8.35
C VAL A 50 -5.06 2.37 9.86
N TYR A 51 -4.95 3.42 10.67
CA TYR A 51 -5.16 3.33 12.11
C TYR A 51 -6.59 2.88 12.41
N GLY A 52 -6.72 1.82 13.19
CA GLY A 52 -8.02 1.25 13.55
C GLY A 52 -8.68 0.41 12.45
N PHE A 53 -8.11 0.29 11.25
CA PHE A 53 -8.61 -0.62 10.23
C PHE A 53 -8.14 -2.06 10.48
N ASP A 54 -8.94 -3.05 10.07
CA ASP A 54 -8.59 -4.46 10.18
C ASP A 54 -7.52 -4.88 9.14
N SER A 55 -7.65 -4.37 7.92
CA SER A 55 -6.67 -4.58 6.85
C SER A 55 -5.62 -3.46 6.86
N ARG A 56 -4.52 -3.70 7.59
CA ARG A 56 -3.45 -2.70 7.80
C ARG A 56 -2.27 -2.83 6.83
N THR A 57 -2.31 -3.84 5.98
CA THR A 57 -1.25 -4.15 5.02
C THR A 57 -1.84 -4.27 3.63
N ASN A 58 -0.97 -4.13 2.64
CA ASN A 58 -1.30 -4.34 1.23
C ASN A 58 -1.42 -5.82 0.84
N ASN A 59 -1.42 -6.77 1.80
CA ASN A 59 -1.42 -8.21 1.57
C ASN A 59 -2.54 -8.69 0.62
N ILE A 60 -3.73 -8.08 0.70
CA ILE A 60 -4.86 -8.42 -0.18
C ILE A 60 -4.52 -8.03 -1.64
N CYS A 61 -4.01 -6.82 -1.83
CA CYS A 61 -3.62 -6.28 -3.12
C CYS A 61 -2.43 -7.05 -3.71
N GLU A 62 -1.38 -7.30 -2.91
CA GLU A 62 -0.23 -8.12 -3.28
C GLU A 62 -0.65 -9.55 -3.64
N GLY A 63 -1.55 -10.15 -2.86
CA GLY A 63 -2.09 -11.48 -3.14
C GLY A 63 -2.86 -11.54 -4.46
N TYR A 64 -3.66 -10.51 -4.76
CA TYR A 64 -4.32 -10.38 -6.06
C TYR A 64 -3.32 -10.26 -7.20
N HIS A 65 -2.35 -9.34 -7.09
CA HIS A 65 -1.31 -9.15 -8.11
C HIS A 65 -0.48 -10.41 -8.33
N ASN A 66 -0.13 -11.13 -7.27
CA ASN A 66 0.59 -12.39 -7.37
C ASN A 66 -0.22 -13.45 -8.16
N ARG A 67 -1.51 -13.62 -7.83
CA ARG A 67 -2.38 -14.54 -8.59
C ARG A 67 -2.52 -14.10 -10.05
N MET A 68 -2.72 -12.82 -10.29
CA MET A 68 -2.82 -12.25 -11.64
C MET A 68 -1.54 -12.56 -12.44
N ASN A 69 -0.38 -12.22 -11.89
CA ASN A 69 0.91 -12.42 -12.54
C ASN A 69 1.17 -13.91 -12.79
N SER A 70 0.86 -14.79 -11.84
CA SER A 70 1.03 -16.24 -12.00
C SER A 70 0.23 -16.84 -13.17
N ARG A 71 -0.91 -16.22 -13.53
CA ARG A 71 -1.81 -16.70 -14.61
C ARG A 71 -1.62 -15.98 -15.94
N ILE A 72 -1.41 -14.66 -15.91
CA ILE A 72 -1.49 -13.80 -17.09
C ILE A 72 -0.10 -13.38 -17.57
N TYR A 73 0.92 -13.32 -16.70
CA TYR A 73 2.26 -12.88 -17.10
C TYR A 73 2.97 -13.99 -17.90
N ARG A 74 2.84 -13.94 -19.22
CA ARG A 74 3.49 -14.83 -20.20
C ARG A 74 3.96 -14.02 -21.40
N ASN A 75 4.94 -14.53 -22.16
CA ASN A 75 5.27 -13.97 -23.47
C ASN A 75 4.02 -14.09 -24.36
N HIS A 76 3.31 -12.98 -24.57
CA HIS A 76 2.04 -12.86 -25.31
C HIS A 76 0.77 -13.27 -24.51
N PRO A 77 0.35 -12.44 -23.53
CA PRO A 77 -0.94 -12.65 -22.88
C PRO A 77 -2.07 -12.42 -23.89
N ASN A 78 -2.92 -13.44 -24.04
CA ASN A 78 -4.14 -13.32 -24.83
C ASN A 78 -5.29 -12.86 -23.93
N ILE A 79 -6.12 -11.93 -24.43
CA ILE A 79 -7.27 -11.34 -23.72
C ILE A 79 -8.21 -12.38 -23.10
N TRP A 80 -8.35 -13.54 -23.72
CA TRP A 80 -9.18 -14.62 -23.18
C TRP A 80 -8.66 -15.14 -21.82
N HIS A 81 -7.35 -15.22 -21.62
CA HIS A 81 -6.77 -15.61 -20.32
C HIS A 81 -7.06 -14.58 -19.23
N PHE A 82 -7.11 -13.28 -19.61
CA PHE A 82 -7.49 -12.23 -18.68
C PHE A 82 -8.97 -12.36 -18.29
N ILE A 83 -9.87 -12.56 -19.25
CA ILE A 83 -11.30 -12.77 -18.98
C ILE A 83 -11.53 -13.98 -18.07
N ASP A 84 -10.84 -15.09 -18.34
CA ASP A 84 -10.95 -16.31 -17.52
C ASP A 84 -10.41 -16.12 -16.11
N PHE A 85 -9.31 -15.36 -15.96
CA PHE A 85 -8.82 -14.95 -14.65
C PHE A 85 -9.85 -14.11 -13.89
N MET A 86 -10.45 -13.11 -14.54
CA MET A 86 -11.46 -12.24 -13.90
C MET A 86 -12.68 -13.05 -13.43
N LYS A 87 -13.20 -13.97 -14.25
CA LYS A 87 -14.30 -14.87 -13.86
C LYS A 87 -13.94 -15.76 -12.66
N ALA A 88 -12.69 -16.20 -12.56
CA ALA A 88 -12.24 -17.01 -11.43
C ALA A 88 -12.08 -16.19 -10.14
N GLU A 89 -11.55 -14.96 -10.24
CA GLU A 89 -11.46 -14.05 -9.09
C GLU A 89 -12.84 -13.61 -8.59
N GLU A 90 -13.80 -13.35 -9.48
CA GLU A 90 -15.18 -13.03 -9.09
C GLU A 90 -15.78 -14.15 -8.23
N LYS A 91 -15.70 -15.41 -8.70
CA LYS A 91 -16.16 -16.58 -7.93
C LYS A 91 -15.45 -16.70 -6.59
N ARG A 92 -14.14 -16.43 -6.55
CA ARG A 92 -13.34 -16.47 -5.32
C ARG A 92 -13.81 -15.42 -4.31
N VAL A 93 -14.06 -14.19 -4.75
CA VAL A 93 -14.53 -13.09 -3.89
C VAL A 93 -15.94 -13.37 -3.39
N GLN A 94 -16.85 -13.83 -4.24
CA GLN A 94 -18.21 -14.22 -3.83
C GLN A 94 -18.20 -15.25 -2.71
N ASN A 95 -17.33 -16.27 -2.80
CA ASN A 95 -17.21 -17.29 -1.75
C ASN A 95 -16.66 -16.75 -0.42
N ILE A 96 -15.91 -15.65 -0.42
CA ILE A 96 -15.36 -15.02 0.80
C ILE A 96 -16.39 -14.08 1.42
N VAL A 97 -17.17 -13.36 0.62
CA VAL A 97 -18.17 -12.37 1.09
C VAL A 97 -19.45 -13.05 1.61
N LEU A 98 -19.74 -14.27 1.16
CA LEU A 98 -20.91 -15.05 1.58
C LEU A 98 -20.65 -15.97 2.79
N GLN A 99 -19.48 -15.88 3.41
CA GLN A 99 -19.11 -16.57 4.66
C GLN A 99 -19.15 -15.59 5.83
#